data_AF-A0A392NMB7-F1
#
_entry.id   AF-A0A392NMB7-F1
#
_cell.length_a   1.000
_cell.length_b   1.000
_cell.length_c   1.000
_cell.angle_alpha   90.00
_cell.angle_beta   90.00
_cell.angle_gamma   90.00
#
_symmetry.space_group_name_H-M   'P 1'
#
loop_
_entity.id
_entity.type
_entity.pdbx_description
1 polymer ?
#
loop_
_entity_poly.entity_id
_entity_poly.type
_entity_poly.pdbx_seq_one_letter_code
_entity_poly.pdbx_strand_id
1 'polypeptide(L)'
;GGQLYMWGKIKNTGDDWMYPKPLMDLSGWNIRCMDSGGMHHFVGADSSCISWGHAQNGELGYGPTGQKSSAVPKKVDILEGMRVLRQLNIHSIIIQLL
;
A
#
# COMPACT_ATOMS: atom_id res chain seq x y z
N GLY A 1 -16.34 -6.45 -3.99
CA GLY A 1 -14.97 -5.99 -3.67
C GLY A 1 -14.34 -7.00 -2.75
N GLY A 2 -13.08 -7.38 -2.98
CA GLY A 2 -12.37 -8.32 -2.12
C GLY A 2 -11.93 -7.67 -0.81
N GLN A 3 -11.99 -8.41 0.29
CA GLN A 3 -11.44 -7.99 1.58
C GLN A 3 -9.94 -8.34 1.62
N LEU A 4 -9.09 -7.36 1.96
CA LEU A 4 -7.68 -7.61 2.21
C LEU A 4 -7.49 -8.18 3.62
N TYR A 5 -6.75 -9.29 3.73
CA TYR A 5 -6.31 -9.86 4.98
C TYR A 5 -4.79 -9.78 5.06
N MET A 6 -4.27 -9.44 6.24
CA MET A 6 -2.84 -9.40 6.49
C MET A 6 -2.50 -10.09 7.80
N TRP A 7 -1.25 -10.53 7.94
CA TRP A 7 -0.69 -11.12 9.14
C TRP A 7 0.82 -10.88 9.18
N GLY A 8 1.43 -11.15 10.33
CA GLY A 8 2.82 -10.82 10.63
C GLY A 8 2.98 -9.41 11.18
N LYS A 9 4.17 -8.84 10.98
CA LYS A 9 4.53 -7.50 11.47
C LYS A 9 4.11 -6.43 10.46
N ILE A 10 2.88 -5.95 10.61
CA ILE A 10 2.27 -4.97 9.68
C ILE A 10 2.70 -3.53 9.99
N LYS A 11 2.96 -3.24 11.26
CA LYS A 11 3.29 -1.92 11.77
C LYS A 11 4.50 -2.03 12.69
N ASN A 12 5.28 -0.95 12.78
CA ASN A 12 6.44 -0.91 13.66
C ASN A 12 6.06 -0.88 15.15
N THR A 13 4.81 -0.56 15.47
CA THR A 13 4.33 -0.41 16.84
C THR A 13 3.12 -1.31 17.12
N GLY A 14 3.09 -1.98 18.27
CA GLY A 14 2.03 -2.88 18.67
C GLY A 14 2.26 -4.34 18.28
N ASP A 15 1.26 -5.19 18.54
CA ASP A 15 1.42 -6.64 18.46
C ASP A 15 1.45 -7.17 17.02
N ASP A 16 2.30 -8.18 16.82
CA ASP A 16 2.35 -8.96 15.59
C ASP A 16 1.04 -9.74 15.41
N TRP A 17 0.55 -9.75 14.19
CA TRP A 17 -0.67 -10.49 13.85
C TRP A 17 -0.31 -11.94 13.56
N MET A 18 -0.49 -12.82 14.53
CA MET A 18 -0.14 -14.25 14.40
C MET A 18 -1.10 -15.05 13.50
N TYR A 19 -2.15 -14.43 12.98
CA TYR A 19 -3.15 -15.02 12.10
C TYR A 19 -3.73 -13.96 11.14
N PRO A 20 -4.28 -14.35 9.99
CA PRO A 20 -4.90 -13.42 9.04
C PRO A 20 -6.00 -12.60 9.72
N LYS A 21 -5.85 -11.28 9.71
CA LYS A 21 -6.87 -10.32 10.16
C LYS A 21 -7.29 -9.43 9.00
N PRO A 22 -8.58 -9.11 8.87
CA PRO A 22 -9.05 -8.18 7.85
C PRO A 22 -8.50 -6.78 8.11
N LEU A 23 -7.93 -6.16 7.07
CA LEU A 23 -7.55 -4.75 7.10
C LEU A 23 -8.79 -3.90 6.84
N MET A 24 -9.45 -3.47 7.92
CA MET A 24 -10.73 -2.76 7.84
C MET A 24 -10.63 -1.38 7.17
N ASP A 25 -9.45 -0.74 7.20
CA ASP A 25 -9.20 0.54 6.54
C ASP A 25 -9.41 0.49 5.01
N LEU A 26 -9.29 -0.71 4.42
CA LEU A 26 -9.54 -0.96 3.00
C LEU A 26 -10.90 -1.62 2.73
N SER A 27 -11.77 -1.71 3.74
CA SER A 27 -13.14 -2.17 3.53
C SER A 27 -13.87 -1.26 2.55
N GLY A 28 -14.60 -1.84 1.60
CA GLY A 28 -15.32 -1.13 0.55
C GLY A 28 -14.49 -0.80 -0.69
N TRP A 29 -13.16 -0.85 -0.62
CA TRP A 29 -12.30 -0.67 -1.80
C TRP A 29 -12.27 -1.92 -2.67
N ASN A 30 -12.27 -1.77 -3.99
CA ASN A 30 -12.07 -2.91 -4.89
C ASN A 30 -10.58 -3.17 -5.13
N ILE A 31 -10.00 -4.01 -4.29
CA ILE A 31 -8.60 -4.41 -4.37
C ILE A 31 -8.36 -5.25 -5.63
N ARG A 32 -7.46 -4.78 -6.51
CA ARG A 32 -7.12 -5.42 -7.80
C ARG A 32 -5.76 -6.10 -7.78
N CYS A 33 -4.80 -5.50 -7.09
CA CYS A 33 -3.44 -6.02 -6.96
C CYS A 33 -2.79 -5.48 -5.69
N MET A 34 -1.79 -6.20 -5.19
CA MET A 34 -0.99 -5.79 -4.04
C MET A 34 0.47 -6.18 -4.22
N ASP A 35 1.35 -5.44 -3.57
CA ASP A 35 2.78 -5.72 -3.44
C ASP A 35 3.25 -5.22 -2.09
N SER A 36 4.25 -5.91 -1.56
CA SER A 36 4.81 -5.65 -0.25
C SER A 36 6.32 -5.71 -0.36
N GLY A 37 6.97 -4.60 0.00
CA GLY A 37 8.40 -4.59 0.33
C GLY A 37 8.65 -5.08 1.76
N GLY A 38 9.84 -4.78 2.27
CA GLY A 38 10.26 -5.22 3.60
C GLY A 38 9.40 -4.68 4.75
N MET A 39 9.01 -3.40 4.70
CA MET A 39 8.14 -2.77 5.71
C MET A 39 7.12 -1.80 5.12
N HIS A 40 6.93 -1.79 3.81
CA HIS A 40 5.94 -0.97 3.14
C HIS A 40 5.10 -1.82 2.19
N HIS A 41 3.87 -1.38 1.97
CA HIS A 41 2.84 -2.10 1.25
C HIS A 41 2.15 -1.16 0.28
N PHE A 42 1.75 -1.72 -0.86
CA PHE A 42 1.05 -1.01 -1.91
C PHE A 42 -0.11 -1.85 -2.42
N VAL A 43 -1.17 -1.16 -2.78
CA VAL A 43 -2.38 -1.76 -3.30
C VAL A 43 -2.93 -0.91 -4.43
N GLY A 44 -3.21 -1.56 -5.56
CA GLY A 44 -4.08 -1.00 -6.58
C GLY A 44 -5.52 -1.28 -6.19
N ALA A 45 -6.28 -0.23 -5.89
CA ALA A 45 -7.68 -0.31 -5.52
C ALA A 45 -8.50 0.64 -6.38
N ASP A 46 -9.58 0.17 -7.01
CA ASP A 46 -10.39 0.98 -7.92
C ASP A 46 -9.50 1.68 -8.98
N SER A 47 -9.61 3.00 -9.15
CA SER A 47 -8.75 3.82 -10.02
C SER A 47 -7.58 4.48 -9.27
N SER A 48 -7.24 3.98 -8.08
CA SER A 48 -6.29 4.59 -7.17
C SER A 48 -5.17 3.63 -6.78
N CYS A 49 -4.06 4.22 -6.33
CA CYS A 49 -3.00 3.53 -5.61
C CYS A 49 -3.07 3.91 -4.13
N ILE A 50 -2.97 2.93 -3.25
CA ILE A 50 -2.93 3.11 -1.80
C ILE A 50 -1.62 2.54 -1.30
N SER A 51 -0.91 3.29 -0.46
CA SER A 51 0.35 2.88 0.13
C SER A 51 0.35 3.06 1.63
N TRP A 52 1.16 2.26 2.34
CA TRP A 52 1.44 2.44 3.75
C TRP A 52 2.70 1.68 4.17
N GLY A 53 3.11 1.89 5.42
CA GLY A 53 4.25 1.28 6.05
C GLY A 53 5.42 2.24 6.27
N HIS A 54 6.58 1.66 6.56
CA HIS A 54 7.81 2.37 6.86
C HIS A 54 8.63 2.63 5.59
N ALA A 55 9.02 3.89 5.42
CA ALA A 55 9.74 4.41 4.27
C ALA A 55 10.59 5.61 4.71
N GLN A 56 11.77 5.80 4.10
CA GLN A 56 12.76 6.81 4.50
C GLN A 56 13.08 7.81 3.38
N ASN A 57 12.83 7.40 2.14
CA ASN A 57 13.26 8.08 0.92
C ASN A 57 12.09 8.45 -0.01
N GLY A 58 10.85 8.39 0.48
CA GLY A 58 9.66 8.78 -0.28
C GLY A 58 9.03 7.65 -1.10
N GLU A 59 9.36 6.40 -0.77
CA GLU A 59 8.89 5.18 -1.44
C GLU A 59 7.36 5.11 -1.51
N LEU A 60 6.65 5.72 -0.56
CA LEU A 60 5.19 5.74 -0.50
C LEU A 60 4.51 6.68 -1.50
N GLY A 61 5.26 7.60 -2.14
CA GLY A 61 4.73 8.44 -3.21
C GLY A 61 3.89 9.65 -2.79
N TYR A 62 3.94 10.09 -1.52
CA TYR A 62 3.13 11.23 -1.03
C TYR A 62 3.64 12.63 -1.45
N GLY A 63 4.61 12.70 -2.36
CA GLY A 63 5.19 13.95 -2.86
C GLY A 63 6.30 14.53 -1.97
N PRO A 64 6.95 15.62 -2.43
CA PRO A 64 8.18 16.15 -1.83
C PRO A 64 7.98 16.77 -0.43
N THR A 65 6.77 17.25 -0.13
CA THR A 65 6.39 17.79 1.18
C THR A 65 5.55 16.81 2.00
N GLY A 66 5.32 15.61 1.48
CA GLY A 66 4.54 14.57 2.14
C GLY A 66 5.30 13.89 3.28
N GLN A 67 4.56 13.19 4.13
CA GLN A 67 5.15 12.30 5.12
C GLN A 67 5.97 11.19 4.43
N LYS A 68 7.00 10.68 5.09
CA LYS A 68 7.83 9.60 4.54
C LYS A 68 7.23 8.22 4.78
N SER A 69 6.63 8.02 5.95
CA SER A 69 6.03 6.76 6.39
C SER A 69 4.55 6.97 6.74
N SER A 70 3.78 5.88 6.79
CA SER A 70 2.40 5.92 7.28
C SER A 70 2.03 4.61 7.95
N ALA A 71 1.43 4.64 9.14
CA ALA A 71 0.99 3.43 9.83
C ALA A 71 -0.34 2.87 9.30
N VAL A 72 -1.07 3.67 8.52
CA VAL A 72 -2.40 3.33 7.98
C VAL A 72 -2.40 3.47 6.46
N PRO A 73 -3.23 2.70 5.74
CA PRO A 73 -3.42 2.85 4.30
C PRO A 73 -3.78 4.29 3.93
N LYS A 74 -3.01 4.88 3.03
CA LYS A 74 -3.28 6.23 2.52
C LYS A 74 -3.20 6.25 1.01
N LYS A 75 -4.16 6.96 0.42
CA LYS A 75 -4.23 7.20 -1.01
C LYS A 75 -3.00 7.98 -1.49
N VAL A 76 -2.44 7.55 -2.62
CA VAL A 76 -1.33 8.23 -3.28
C VAL A 76 -1.93 9.14 -4.36
N ASP A 77 -2.30 10.36 -3.97
CA ASP A 77 -3.11 11.25 -4.81
C ASP A 77 -2.46 11.63 -6.14
N ILE A 78 -1.12 11.66 -6.20
CA ILE A 78 -0.37 11.91 -7.45
C ILE A 78 -0.59 10.80 -8.51
N LEU A 79 -1.10 9.64 -8.09
CA LEU A 79 -1.42 8.50 -8.96
C LEU A 79 -2.92 8.37 -9.24
N GLU A 80 -3.73 9.37 -8.89
CA GLU A 80 -5.16 9.33 -9.13
C GLU A 80 -5.48 9.27 -10.63
N GLY A 81 -6.37 8.35 -11.02
CA GLY A 81 -6.72 8.12 -12.42
C GLY A 81 -5.71 7.25 -13.17
N MET A 82 -4.57 6.91 -12.54
CA MET A 82 -3.59 5.98 -13.10
C MET A 82 -3.96 4.55 -12.72
N ARG A 83 -4.26 3.72 -13.73
CA ARG A 83 -4.60 2.31 -13.49
C ARG A 83 -3.34 1.50 -13.17
N VAL A 84 -3.08 1.28 -11.88
CA VAL A 84 -2.00 0.36 -11.43
C VAL A 84 -2.33 -1.07 -11.89
N LEU A 85 -1.57 -1.63 -12.83
CA LEU A 85 -1.82 -2.98 -13.38
C LEU A 85 -1.08 -4.09 -12.62
N ARG A 86 0.21 -3.88 -12.31
CA ARG A 86 1.11 -4.82 -11.65
C ARG A 86 2.11 -4.04 -10.82
N GLN A 87 2.66 -4.67 -9.80
CA GLN A 87 3.74 -4.17 -8.96
C GLN A 87 4.80 -5.28 -8.93
N LEU A 88 6.07 -4.95 -9.22
CA LEU A 88 7.17 -5.91 -9.35
C LEU A 88 8.27 -5.52 -8.37
N ASN A 89 8.55 -6.41 -7.45
CA ASN A 89 9.55 -6.22 -6.42
C ASN A 89 10.94 -6.55 -6.99
N ILE A 90 11.74 -5.52 -7.27
CA ILE A 90 13.20 -5.68 -7.17
C ILE A 90 13.86 -4.47 -6.54
N HIS A 91 13.49 -3.22 -6.86
CA HIS A 91 14.03 -2.04 -6.14
C HIS A 91 13.09 -0.82 -6.09
N SER A 92 11.98 -0.83 -6.83
CA SER A 92 10.92 0.20 -6.82
C SER A 92 9.65 -0.38 -7.43
N ILE A 93 8.49 0.14 -7.05
CA ILE A 93 7.22 -0.18 -7.71
C ILE A 93 7.31 0.24 -9.18
N ILE A 94 7.14 -0.72 -10.09
CA ILE A 94 6.82 -0.42 -11.48
C ILE A 94 5.30 -0.28 -11.57
N ILE A 95 4.78 0.95 -11.66
CA ILE A 95 3.40 1.20 -12.04
C ILE A 95 3.35 1.14 -13.56
N GLN A 96 2.85 0.05 -14.14
CA GLN A 96 2.54 0.05 -15.56
C GLN A 96 1.31 0.94 -15.78
N LEU A 97 1.54 2.09 -16.42
CA LEU A 97 0.52 3.02 -16.90
C LEU A 97 0.03 2.55 -18.29
N LEU A 98 -1.25 2.72 -18.56
CA LEU A 98 -1.80 2.74 -19.92
C LEU A 98 -1.91 4.20 -20.37
#